data_AF-A0A416W5X0-F1
#
_entry.id   AF-A0A416W5X0-F1
#
_cell.length_a   1.000
_cell.length_b   1.000
_cell.length_c   1.000
_cell.angle_alpha   90.00
_cell.angle_beta   90.00
_cell.angle_gamma   90.00
#
_symmetry.space_group_name_H-M   'P 1'
#
loop_
_entity.id
_entity.type
_entity.pdbx_description
1 polymer ?
#
loop_
_entity_poly.entity_id
_entity_poly.type
_entity_poly.pdbx_seq_one_letter_code
_entity_poly.pdbx_strand_id
1 'polypeptide(L)'
;MKRSNNIRTGLWALFMIMLFAACDKNENVPVKPDKDARLSLSFTARAATDGLIKGDDGKFSSLAIYVFNQSDGTCEFSEFLPDITPEAISEYQRVVSVSALPKIVYAVGNYEGTDKSLSITLDENTTMKMLDDMTVTSNSFLGGSVLMIGRKEVTVNGPLTEAEIPMRRLVARLDVYVFKNNDLKDDDVQLVSLEFVNQVMNSRCEYQGRDMISPVVTNREERVMTTDMILQNMPSDVSVIVPENAHASFYSYQNIAASAEKDDRITPYLLATIKINGKEFKYKGYITDNGQISDKYSLNQNTVYRIIAMFEHPDNELFLKIIPLPWTVSESQIGSQVTEGDYVFDAYEGNDAGATTGVVYFPYVKDNVPVSETSYASYSFKLIAPAGAVWTATITNGLEFFFNKESTNGGPVAVSKGIAGEKECLIQVGATKSWSGVERSTYMYITVDGEKLKINPLQGTTRRFPGDNDTDILITQVGYQ
;
A
#
# COMPACT_ATOMS: atom_id res chain seq x y z
N MET A 1 23.12 35.24 -19.92
CA MET A 1 24.45 35.29 -19.28
C MET A 1 24.27 35.54 -17.79
N LYS A 2 24.78 34.64 -16.91
CA LYS A 2 24.73 34.60 -15.43
C LYS A 2 23.32 34.45 -14.81
N ARG A 3 22.85 33.29 -14.32
CA ARG A 3 23.34 32.36 -13.27
C ARG A 3 23.70 33.05 -11.94
N SER A 4 22.87 32.81 -10.93
CA SER A 4 23.25 32.80 -9.51
C SER A 4 22.23 31.99 -8.72
N ASN A 5 22.61 30.76 -8.37
CA ASN A 5 22.08 30.03 -7.22
C ASN A 5 22.30 30.86 -5.95
N ASN A 6 21.52 30.62 -4.89
CA ASN A 6 22.09 30.45 -3.56
C ASN A 6 21.12 29.76 -2.60
N ILE A 7 21.66 28.66 -2.07
CA ILE A 7 21.22 27.79 -1.00
C ILE A 7 21.24 28.57 0.33
N ARG A 8 20.26 28.34 1.21
CA ARG A 8 20.31 28.67 2.65
C ARG A 8 19.77 27.46 3.40
N THR A 9 20.58 26.42 3.64
CA THR A 9 21.31 26.17 4.91
C THR A 9 20.61 26.68 6.16
N GLY A 10 20.14 25.72 6.96
CA GLY A 10 19.53 25.91 8.26
C GLY A 10 20.51 26.39 9.33
N LEU A 11 19.96 26.99 10.37
CA LEU A 11 20.67 27.35 11.58
C LEU A 11 19.88 26.82 12.77
N TRP A 12 20.40 25.75 13.36
CA TRP A 12 20.05 25.25 14.69
C TRP A 12 20.49 26.26 15.74
N ALA A 13 19.58 26.69 16.61
CA ALA A 13 19.92 27.45 17.81
C ALA A 13 19.67 26.57 19.05
N LEU A 14 20.76 26.09 19.65
CA LEU A 14 20.79 25.36 20.91
C LEU A 14 20.68 26.39 22.06
N PHE A 15 19.56 26.43 22.78
CA PHE A 15 19.44 27.20 24.02
C PHE A 15 19.85 26.31 25.21
N MET A 16 20.99 26.61 25.83
CA MET A 16 21.45 25.98 27.07
C MET A 16 20.99 26.85 28.25
N ILE A 17 20.04 26.36 29.05
CA ILE A 17 19.64 27.00 30.31
C ILE A 17 20.36 26.27 31.44
N MET A 18 21.24 26.97 32.16
CA MET A 18 21.83 26.49 33.42
C MET A 18 20.81 26.61 34.55
N LEU A 19 20.59 25.51 35.28
CA LEU A 19 19.86 25.49 36.55
C LEU A 19 20.85 25.50 37.72
N PHE A 20 20.75 26.51 38.59
CA PHE A 20 21.37 26.49 39.91
C PHE A 20 20.48 25.68 40.87
N ALA A 21 21.12 24.77 41.61
CA ALA A 21 20.50 23.99 42.67
C ALA A 21 20.20 24.84 43.91
N ALA A 22 19.05 24.58 44.54
CA ALA A 22 18.82 24.87 45.95
C ALA A 22 18.20 23.61 46.58
N CYS A 23 18.95 22.98 47.49
CA CYS A 23 18.43 21.96 48.39
C CYS A 23 17.52 22.60 49.44
N ASP A 24 16.38 21.98 49.71
CA ASP A 24 15.87 21.94 51.08
C ASP A 24 15.20 20.58 51.39
N LYS A 25 15.28 20.19 52.66
CA LYS A 25 15.06 18.85 53.20
C LYS A 25 13.59 18.58 53.58
N ASN A 26 13.24 17.29 53.45
CA ASN A 26 12.18 16.54 54.16
C ASN A 26 10.72 16.88 53.88
N GLU A 27 10.09 16.02 53.08
CA GLU A 27 8.82 15.36 53.37
C GLU A 27 8.79 14.05 52.58
N ASN A 28 8.11 13.01 53.07
CA ASN A 28 7.92 11.73 52.36
C ASN A 28 7.05 11.94 51.12
N VAL A 29 7.61 12.60 50.11
CA VAL A 29 7.10 12.67 48.75
C VAL A 29 7.47 11.33 48.10
N PRO A 30 6.55 10.60 47.45
CA PRO A 30 6.95 9.48 46.61
C PRO A 30 7.99 10.02 45.64
N VAL A 31 9.22 9.47 45.71
CA VAL A 31 10.34 9.87 44.86
C VAL A 31 9.85 9.71 43.43
N LYS A 32 9.50 10.82 42.77
CA LYS A 32 9.26 10.80 41.33
C LYS A 32 10.55 10.27 40.71
N PRO A 33 10.50 9.28 39.82
CA PRO A 33 11.72 8.82 39.16
C PRO A 33 12.36 10.04 38.49
N ASP A 34 13.66 10.23 38.73
CA ASP A 34 14.39 11.33 38.12
C ASP A 34 14.21 11.24 36.60
N LYS A 35 13.67 12.30 36.00
CA LYS A 35 13.45 12.41 34.56
C LYS A 35 14.76 12.85 33.89
N ASP A 36 15.74 11.96 33.93
CA ASP A 36 17.13 12.18 33.50
C ASP A 36 17.37 11.86 32.02
N ALA A 37 16.40 11.28 31.33
CA ALA A 37 16.46 10.96 29.90
C ALA A 37 15.44 11.76 29.07
N ARG A 38 15.73 11.91 27.77
CA ARG A 38 14.82 12.48 26.78
C ARG A 38 14.44 11.45 25.73
N LEU A 39 13.18 11.46 25.33
CA LEU A 39 12.64 10.62 24.27
C LEU A 39 12.09 11.51 23.16
N SER A 40 12.64 11.39 21.95
CA SER A 40 12.16 12.04 20.73
C SER A 40 11.29 11.05 19.95
N LEU A 41 10.01 11.36 19.87
CA LEU A 41 8.97 10.54 19.26
C LEU A 41 8.61 11.11 17.88
N SER A 42 8.48 10.24 16.88
CA SER A 42 7.87 10.57 15.60
C SER A 42 6.68 9.65 15.32
N PHE A 43 5.65 10.22 14.72
CA PHE A 43 4.41 9.54 14.34
C PHE A 43 4.07 9.91 12.91
N THR A 44 3.80 8.93 12.07
CA THR A 44 3.52 9.15 10.65
C THR A 44 2.20 8.48 10.26
N ALA A 45 1.30 9.22 9.61
CA ALA A 45 0.00 8.73 9.16
C ALA A 45 0.04 8.07 7.75
N ARG A 46 1.17 8.18 7.04
CA ARG A 46 1.38 7.59 5.70
C ARG A 46 2.87 7.41 5.38
N ALA A 47 3.22 6.53 4.47
CA ALA A 47 4.58 6.53 3.89
C ALA A 47 4.82 7.77 3.01
N ALA A 48 6.09 8.15 2.84
CA ALA A 48 6.50 9.31 2.03
C ALA A 48 6.07 9.21 0.55
N THR A 49 5.91 7.98 0.04
CA THR A 49 5.45 7.66 -1.31
C THR A 49 4.22 6.77 -1.27
N ASP A 50 3.17 7.21 -0.58
CA ASP A 50 1.91 6.45 -0.52
C ASP A 50 0.97 6.83 -1.67
N GLY A 51 1.05 6.08 -2.77
CA GLY A 51 0.18 6.21 -3.94
C GLY A 51 -1.23 5.65 -3.73
N LEU A 52 -1.57 5.20 -2.52
CA LEU A 52 -2.88 4.66 -2.19
C LEU A 52 -3.73 5.63 -1.36
N ILE A 53 -3.21 6.78 -0.92
CA ILE A 53 -4.00 7.75 -0.16
C ILE A 53 -5.19 8.25 -0.96
N LYS A 54 -6.37 8.28 -0.33
CA LYS A 54 -7.61 8.78 -0.93
C LYS A 54 -8.26 9.80 0.01
N GLY A 55 -8.31 11.05 -0.44
CA GLY A 55 -8.78 12.16 0.40
C GLY A 55 -7.84 12.39 1.58
N ASP A 56 -8.40 12.46 2.79
CA ASP A 56 -7.66 12.74 4.03
C ASP A 56 -7.37 11.47 4.88
N ASP A 57 -7.52 10.28 4.31
CA ASP A 57 -7.24 9.01 5.01
C ASP A 57 -5.76 8.76 5.35
N GLY A 58 -4.88 9.68 4.94
CA GLY A 58 -3.44 9.74 5.20
C GLY A 58 -3.02 10.78 6.24
N LYS A 59 -3.93 11.30 7.06
CA LYS A 59 -3.65 12.42 7.98
C LYS A 59 -4.23 12.19 9.38
N PHE A 60 -3.64 12.89 10.35
CA PHE A 60 -4.15 13.07 11.70
C PHE A 60 -4.98 14.37 11.79
N SER A 61 -6.26 14.23 12.10
CA SER A 61 -7.15 15.30 12.56
C SER A 61 -7.15 15.44 14.08
N SER A 62 -6.81 14.37 14.80
CA SER A 62 -6.53 14.37 16.24
C SER A 62 -5.46 13.33 16.59
N LEU A 63 -4.79 13.48 17.73
CA LEU A 63 -3.77 12.54 18.21
C LEU A 63 -3.67 12.55 19.73
N ALA A 64 -3.83 11.38 20.37
CA ALA A 64 -3.53 11.17 21.78
C ALA A 64 -2.24 10.35 21.90
N ILE A 65 -1.33 10.74 22.80
CA ILE A 65 -0.03 10.09 23.01
C ILE A 65 0.11 9.75 24.48
N TYR A 66 0.61 8.56 24.77
CA TYR A 66 0.96 8.10 26.12
C TYR A 66 2.33 7.46 26.14
N VAL A 67 3.11 7.74 27.18
CA VAL A 67 4.39 7.08 27.46
C VAL A 67 4.34 6.49 28.86
N PHE A 68 4.29 5.16 28.92
CA PHE A 68 4.26 4.42 30.17
C PHE A 68 5.63 3.86 30.49
N ASN A 69 5.95 3.79 31.78
CA ASN A 69 7.01 2.96 32.28
C ASN A 69 6.62 1.48 32.09
N GLN A 70 7.47 0.70 31.41
CA GLN A 70 7.14 -0.70 31.10
C GLN A 70 7.09 -1.58 32.35
N SER A 71 7.83 -1.24 33.41
CA SER A 71 7.98 -2.11 34.58
C SER A 71 6.81 -2.04 35.56
N ASP A 72 6.27 -0.84 35.80
CA ASP A 72 5.20 -0.60 36.77
C ASP A 72 3.91 -0.05 36.16
N GLY A 73 3.93 0.29 34.86
CA GLY A 73 2.78 0.83 34.13
C GLY A 73 2.43 2.27 34.45
N THR A 74 3.28 3.00 35.16
CA THR A 74 3.06 4.41 35.48
C THR A 74 3.10 5.25 34.20
N CYS A 75 2.10 6.11 33.99
CA CYS A 75 2.11 7.08 32.90
C CYS A 75 3.11 8.21 33.24
N GLU A 76 4.19 8.31 32.48
CA GLU A 76 5.21 9.35 32.67
C GLU A 76 4.95 10.61 31.83
N PHE A 77 4.15 10.48 30.77
CA PHE A 77 3.74 11.54 29.87
C PHE A 77 2.45 11.19 29.13
N SER A 78 1.57 12.17 28.98
CA SER A 78 0.44 12.13 28.06
C SER A 78 0.28 13.49 27.35
N GLU A 79 -0.18 13.46 26.11
CA GLU A 79 -0.52 14.65 25.32
C GLU A 79 -1.75 14.38 24.46
N PHE A 80 -2.61 15.39 24.35
CA PHE A 80 -3.87 15.32 23.60
C PHE A 80 -3.93 16.47 22.61
N LEU A 81 -4.06 16.13 21.34
CA LEU A 81 -4.33 17.05 20.25
C LEU A 81 -5.74 16.72 19.73
N PRO A 82 -6.82 17.23 20.36
CA PRO A 82 -8.19 16.90 19.98
C PRO A 82 -8.61 17.54 18.65
N ASP A 83 -7.95 18.64 18.27
CA ASP A 83 -8.24 19.35 17.03
C ASP A 83 -6.94 19.88 16.42
N ILE A 84 -6.51 19.27 15.32
CA ILE A 84 -5.33 19.69 14.56
C ILE A 84 -5.78 20.65 13.45
N THR A 85 -5.76 21.95 13.77
CA THR A 85 -6.13 23.04 12.86
C THR A 85 -4.95 23.95 12.52
N PRO A 86 -4.95 24.64 11.35
CA PRO A 86 -6.03 24.71 10.36
C PRO A 86 -6.10 23.52 9.39
N GLU A 87 -5.08 22.64 9.37
CA GLU A 87 -5.02 21.50 8.45
C GLU A 87 -4.50 20.25 9.15
N ALA A 88 -5.13 19.11 8.88
CA ALA A 88 -4.69 17.80 9.34
C ALA A 88 -3.26 17.50 8.87
N ILE A 89 -2.45 16.85 9.72
CA ILE A 89 -1.01 16.63 9.50
C ILE A 89 -0.71 15.17 9.16
N SER A 90 0.30 14.92 8.33
CA SER A 90 0.74 13.54 8.05
C SER A 90 1.88 13.06 8.96
N GLU A 91 2.52 13.98 9.69
CA GLU A 91 3.64 13.70 10.59
C GLU A 91 3.52 14.57 11.85
N TYR A 92 3.80 14.00 13.01
CA TYR A 92 3.92 14.70 14.28
C TYR A 92 5.20 14.27 14.99
N GLN A 93 5.90 15.22 15.63
CA GLN A 93 7.11 14.94 16.39
C GLN A 93 7.01 15.56 17.79
N ARG A 94 7.54 14.86 18.79
CA ARG A 94 7.54 15.34 20.17
C ARG A 94 8.76 14.89 20.96
N VAL A 95 9.36 15.81 21.72
CA VAL A 95 10.43 15.49 22.67
C VAL A 95 9.89 15.57 24.09
N VAL A 96 10.09 14.53 24.88
CA VAL A 96 9.58 14.41 26.26
C VAL A 96 10.69 14.02 27.23
N SER A 97 10.57 14.46 28.49
CA SER A 97 11.48 14.05 29.57
C SER A 97 10.86 12.88 30.35
N VAL A 98 11.62 11.81 30.49
CA VAL A 98 11.21 10.51 31.05
C VAL A 98 12.33 9.92 31.90
N SER A 99 12.01 8.93 32.72
CA SER A 99 13.03 8.15 33.43
C SER A 99 13.82 7.26 32.47
N ALA A 100 15.09 7.00 32.75
CA ALA A 100 15.95 6.07 32.00
C ALA A 100 15.60 4.58 32.19
N LEU A 101 14.33 4.23 32.00
CA LEU A 101 13.78 2.87 32.06
C LEU A 101 13.04 2.54 30.76
N PRO A 102 12.93 1.26 30.36
CA PRO A 102 12.13 0.86 29.21
C PRO A 102 10.70 1.42 29.25
N LYS A 103 10.21 1.81 28.08
CA LYS A 103 8.90 2.47 27.90
C LYS A 103 8.01 1.68 26.97
N ILE A 104 6.70 1.81 27.17
CA ILE A 104 5.70 1.46 26.17
C ILE A 104 5.02 2.77 25.75
N VAL A 105 5.11 3.09 24.45
CA VAL A 105 4.48 4.26 23.87
C VAL A 105 3.21 3.82 23.15
N TYR A 106 2.10 4.47 23.46
CA TYR A 106 0.83 4.33 22.74
C TYR A 106 0.49 5.64 22.02
N ALA A 107 -0.14 5.51 20.86
CA ALA A 107 -0.75 6.62 20.16
C ALA A 107 -2.11 6.23 19.60
N VAL A 108 -3.08 7.15 19.69
CA VAL A 108 -4.42 7.00 19.13
C VAL A 108 -4.66 8.19 18.20
N GLY A 109 -4.52 7.96 16.90
CA GLY A 109 -4.74 8.96 15.86
C GLY A 109 -6.19 8.98 15.42
N ASN A 110 -6.72 10.16 15.12
CA ASN A 110 -8.10 10.41 14.70
C ASN A 110 -9.12 9.89 15.72
N TYR A 111 -8.86 10.06 17.01
CA TYR A 111 -9.71 9.55 18.08
C TYR A 111 -11.00 10.38 18.28
N GLU A 112 -10.95 11.68 18.00
CA GLU A 112 -12.11 12.58 18.06
C GLU A 112 -13.03 12.43 16.84
N GLY A 113 -14.32 12.75 17.02
CA GLY A 113 -15.32 12.78 15.95
C GLY A 113 -16.68 12.21 16.34
N THR A 114 -17.74 12.62 15.65
CA THR A 114 -19.12 12.12 15.88
C THR A 114 -19.44 10.84 15.12
N ASP A 115 -18.52 10.38 14.26
CA ASP A 115 -18.65 9.21 13.40
C ASP A 115 -18.38 7.88 14.13
N LYS A 116 -17.87 7.97 15.36
CA LYS A 116 -17.46 6.82 16.17
C LYS A 116 -17.53 7.09 17.67
N SER A 117 -17.42 6.03 18.45
CA SER A 117 -17.37 6.08 19.91
C SER A 117 -16.38 5.05 20.42
N LEU A 118 -15.46 5.50 21.27
CA LEU A 118 -14.52 4.64 21.99
C LEU A 118 -15.18 4.11 23.28
N SER A 119 -14.79 2.92 23.73
CA SER A 119 -15.29 2.33 24.98
C SER A 119 -14.79 3.05 26.24
N ILE A 120 -13.77 3.89 26.10
CA ILE A 120 -13.19 4.69 27.16
C ILE A 120 -13.10 6.15 26.73
N THR A 121 -13.05 7.06 27.70
CA THR A 121 -12.60 8.44 27.47
C THR A 121 -11.09 8.47 27.60
N LEU A 122 -10.41 9.03 26.61
CA LEU A 122 -8.96 9.23 26.65
C LEU A 122 -8.65 10.48 27.46
N ASP A 123 -7.94 10.31 28.57
CA ASP A 123 -7.50 11.37 29.48
C ASP A 123 -6.16 11.01 30.14
N GLU A 124 -5.66 11.89 31.02
CA GLU A 124 -4.40 11.69 31.74
C GLU A 124 -4.37 10.47 32.69
N ASN A 125 -5.54 9.94 33.08
CA ASN A 125 -5.68 8.80 33.99
C ASN A 125 -5.82 7.47 33.23
N THR A 126 -5.85 7.52 31.90
CA THR A 126 -5.95 6.32 31.05
C THR A 126 -4.74 5.42 31.27
N THR A 127 -5.01 4.15 31.59
CA THR A 127 -3.98 3.15 31.88
C THR A 127 -3.63 2.30 30.65
N MET A 128 -2.48 1.61 30.66
CA MET A 128 -2.14 0.64 29.59
C MET A 128 -3.24 -0.40 29.41
N LYS A 129 -3.80 -0.93 30.49
CA LYS A 129 -4.88 -1.92 30.43
C LYS A 129 -6.14 -1.35 29.75
N MET A 130 -6.49 -0.10 30.03
CA MET A 130 -7.64 0.54 29.37
C MET A 130 -7.40 0.69 27.86
N LEU A 131 -6.17 1.03 27.45
CA LEU A 131 -5.80 1.12 26.03
C LEU A 131 -5.79 -0.25 25.34
N ASP A 132 -5.27 -1.28 26.00
CA ASP A 132 -5.24 -2.66 25.48
C ASP A 132 -6.66 -3.26 25.36
N ASP A 133 -7.56 -2.93 26.29
CA ASP A 133 -8.96 -3.38 26.28
C ASP A 133 -9.88 -2.43 25.47
N MET A 134 -9.34 -1.36 24.88
CA MET A 134 -10.15 -0.34 24.20
C MET A 134 -10.82 -0.92 22.96
N THR A 135 -12.08 -0.54 22.75
CA THR A 135 -12.84 -0.88 21.55
C THR A 135 -13.44 0.38 20.93
N VAL A 136 -13.78 0.28 19.65
CA VAL A 136 -14.45 1.33 18.90
C VAL A 136 -15.70 0.78 18.25
N THR A 137 -16.75 1.59 18.19
CA THR A 137 -17.92 1.37 17.33
C THR A 137 -18.15 2.62 16.50
N SER A 138 -18.15 2.47 15.18
CA SER A 138 -18.43 3.53 14.21
C SER A 138 -19.91 3.49 13.78
N ASN A 139 -20.47 4.66 13.50
CA ASN A 139 -21.76 4.80 12.82
C ASN A 139 -21.59 5.08 11.32
N SER A 140 -20.40 5.55 10.92
CA SER A 140 -20.02 5.84 9.55
C SER A 140 -18.50 5.86 9.44
N PHE A 141 -17.97 5.81 8.22
CA PHE A 141 -16.55 5.97 7.96
C PHE A 141 -16.31 7.20 7.09
N LEU A 142 -15.58 8.16 7.65
CA LEU A 142 -15.14 9.36 6.94
C LEU A 142 -13.63 9.25 6.72
N GLY A 143 -13.16 9.49 5.48
CA GLY A 143 -11.74 9.33 5.13
C GLY A 143 -10.80 10.08 6.09
N GLY A 144 -11.09 11.34 6.41
CA GLY A 144 -10.29 12.14 7.36
C GLY A 144 -10.44 11.79 8.86
N SER A 145 -11.21 10.76 9.18
CA SER A 145 -11.54 10.33 10.55
C SER A 145 -11.18 8.86 10.82
N VAL A 146 -10.41 8.25 9.91
CA VAL A 146 -9.99 6.85 10.03
C VAL A 146 -9.12 6.68 11.27
N LEU A 147 -9.63 5.92 12.25
CA LEU A 147 -8.95 5.65 13.52
C LEU A 147 -7.63 4.89 13.29
N MET A 148 -6.56 5.38 13.92
CA MET A 148 -5.23 4.78 13.84
C MET A 148 -4.69 4.47 15.24
N ILE A 149 -4.06 3.31 15.40
CA ILE A 149 -3.42 2.89 16.65
C ILE A 149 -1.93 2.73 16.42
N GLY A 150 -1.12 3.25 17.33
CA GLY A 150 0.32 2.99 17.40
C GLY A 150 0.71 2.44 18.75
N ARG A 151 1.64 1.48 18.74
CA ARG A 151 2.24 0.91 19.95
C ARG A 151 3.68 0.51 19.69
N LYS A 152 4.59 0.89 20.59
CA LYS A 152 5.99 0.45 20.51
C LYS A 152 6.63 0.37 21.88
N GLU A 153 7.40 -0.70 22.10
CA GLU A 153 8.32 -0.79 23.23
C GLU A 153 9.62 -0.08 22.87
N VAL A 154 10.09 0.80 23.75
CA VAL A 154 11.26 1.66 23.53
C VAL A 154 12.25 1.49 24.67
N THR A 155 13.46 1.05 24.34
CA THR A 155 14.55 0.98 25.30
C THR A 155 15.25 2.33 25.41
N VAL A 156 15.23 2.95 26.59
CA VAL A 156 15.84 4.26 26.84
C VAL A 156 17.22 4.06 27.47
N ASN A 157 18.27 4.15 26.64
CA ASN A 157 19.66 3.81 27.04
C ASN A 157 20.65 4.99 26.93
N GLY A 158 20.17 6.23 27.07
CA GLY A 158 21.03 7.41 26.95
C GLY A 158 20.30 8.73 27.24
N PRO A 159 21.01 9.87 27.11
CA PRO A 159 20.44 11.19 27.39
C PRO A 159 19.35 11.61 26.39
N LEU A 160 19.38 11.05 25.17
CA LEU A 160 18.35 11.19 24.14
C LEU A 160 18.18 9.85 23.42
N THR A 161 16.94 9.38 23.33
CA THR A 161 16.54 8.22 22.53
C THR A 161 15.55 8.69 21.46
N GLU A 162 15.73 8.25 20.22
CA GLU A 162 14.78 8.50 19.12
C GLU A 162 13.93 7.25 18.89
N ALA A 163 12.62 7.42 18.75
CA ALA A 163 11.70 6.33 18.49
C ALA A 163 10.60 6.76 17.52
N GLU A 164 10.61 6.16 16.33
CA GLU A 164 9.47 6.19 15.43
C GLU A 164 8.40 5.22 15.91
N ILE A 165 7.20 5.72 16.16
CA ILE A 165 6.05 4.94 16.61
C ILE A 165 5.24 4.55 15.37
N PRO A 166 5.20 3.26 15.02
CA PRO A 166 4.44 2.82 13.87
C PRO A 166 2.95 3.00 14.15
N MET A 167 2.22 3.49 13.16
CA MET A 167 0.78 3.73 13.24
C MET A 167 0.06 2.78 12.28
N ARG A 168 -1.12 2.30 12.64
CA ARG A 168 -1.92 1.41 11.80
C ARG A 168 -3.37 1.84 11.78
N ARG A 169 -3.96 1.90 10.59
CA ARG A 169 -5.41 2.08 10.44
C ARG A 169 -6.11 0.81 10.88
N LEU A 170 -7.17 0.94 11.67
CA LEU A 170 -7.98 -0.21 12.09
C LEU A 170 -8.96 -0.70 11.00
N VAL A 171 -9.01 -0.01 9.87
CA VAL A 171 -9.95 -0.29 8.79
C VAL A 171 -9.26 -0.90 7.57
N ALA A 172 -10.00 -1.70 6.83
CA ALA A 172 -9.77 -2.01 5.42
C ALA A 172 -10.47 -0.97 4.54
N ARG A 173 -9.91 -0.65 3.38
CA ARG A 173 -10.60 0.12 2.32
C ARG A 173 -10.85 -0.76 1.11
N LEU A 174 -12.03 -0.68 0.52
CA LEU A 174 -12.40 -1.39 -0.70
C LEU A 174 -12.56 -0.36 -1.81
N ASP A 175 -11.69 -0.37 -2.81
CA ASP A 175 -11.80 0.47 -4.01
C ASP A 175 -12.40 -0.35 -5.15
N VAL A 176 -13.64 -0.04 -5.52
CA VAL A 176 -14.43 -0.83 -6.47
C VAL A 176 -14.40 -0.19 -7.86
N TYR A 177 -13.96 -0.98 -8.84
CA TYR A 177 -13.93 -0.63 -10.26
C TYR A 177 -14.83 -1.60 -11.00
N VAL A 178 -15.70 -1.06 -11.83
CA VAL A 178 -16.76 -1.83 -12.45
C VAL A 178 -16.63 -1.71 -13.96
N PHE A 179 -16.64 -2.83 -14.66
CA PHE A 179 -16.48 -2.88 -16.11
C PHE A 179 -17.50 -3.81 -16.75
N LYS A 180 -17.88 -3.54 -18.00
CA LYS A 180 -18.65 -4.48 -18.81
C LYS A 180 -17.72 -5.44 -19.56
N ASN A 181 -18.17 -6.68 -19.73
CA ASN A 181 -17.45 -7.68 -20.52
C ASN A 181 -17.57 -7.38 -22.03
N ASN A 182 -16.68 -7.96 -22.83
CA ASN A 182 -16.68 -7.84 -24.30
C ASN A 182 -17.97 -8.33 -24.96
N ASP A 183 -18.67 -9.26 -24.35
CA ASP A 183 -19.96 -9.74 -24.86
C ASP A 183 -21.04 -8.64 -24.82
N LEU A 184 -20.87 -7.64 -23.95
CA LEU A 184 -21.75 -6.48 -23.80
C LEU A 184 -21.15 -5.21 -24.41
N LYS A 185 -20.14 -5.33 -25.29
CA LYS A 185 -19.43 -4.17 -25.86
C LYS A 185 -20.37 -3.21 -26.60
N ASP A 186 -21.38 -3.76 -27.28
CA ASP A 186 -22.33 -3.01 -28.12
C ASP A 186 -23.60 -2.60 -27.34
N ASP A 187 -23.77 -3.07 -26.10
CA ASP A 187 -24.91 -2.73 -25.24
C ASP A 187 -24.69 -1.44 -24.44
N ASP A 188 -25.78 -0.73 -24.15
CA ASP A 188 -25.78 0.36 -23.16
C ASP A 188 -25.86 -0.24 -21.75
N VAL A 189 -24.74 -0.15 -21.01
CA VAL A 189 -24.63 -0.69 -19.66
C VAL A 189 -24.32 0.43 -18.70
N GLN A 190 -25.20 0.65 -17.73
CA GLN A 190 -25.09 1.75 -16.77
C GLN A 190 -25.00 1.22 -15.34
N LEU A 191 -24.04 1.72 -14.57
CA LEU A 191 -23.96 1.47 -13.13
C LEU A 191 -24.94 2.39 -12.39
N VAL A 192 -25.87 1.79 -11.64
CA VAL A 192 -26.90 2.52 -10.88
C VAL A 192 -26.49 2.68 -9.42
N SER A 193 -26.09 1.58 -8.76
CA SER A 193 -25.63 1.62 -7.38
C SER A 193 -24.67 0.49 -7.05
N LEU A 194 -23.85 0.71 -6.02
CA LEU A 194 -23.03 -0.29 -5.36
C LEU A 194 -23.40 -0.34 -3.88
N GLU A 195 -23.65 -1.53 -3.36
CA GLU A 195 -23.89 -1.77 -1.95
C GLU A 195 -22.78 -2.66 -1.38
N PHE A 196 -22.19 -2.25 -0.27
CA PHE A 196 -21.31 -3.09 0.52
C PHE A 196 -22.06 -3.64 1.73
N VAL A 197 -22.21 -4.97 1.77
CA VAL A 197 -22.98 -5.67 2.79
C VAL A 197 -22.05 -6.42 3.74
N ASN A 198 -22.47 -6.51 5.01
CA ASN A 198 -21.68 -7.03 6.12
C ASN A 198 -20.41 -6.19 6.38
N GLN A 199 -20.56 -4.87 6.21
CA GLN A 199 -19.57 -3.87 6.64
C GLN A 199 -19.45 -3.94 8.16
N VAL A 200 -18.28 -4.28 8.69
CA VAL A 200 -18.07 -4.38 10.14
C VAL A 200 -17.87 -2.99 10.74
N MET A 201 -18.63 -2.69 11.79
CA MET A 201 -18.73 -1.36 12.40
C MET A 201 -18.05 -1.27 13.77
N ASN A 202 -17.57 -2.37 14.34
CA ASN A 202 -16.86 -2.39 15.61
C ASN A 202 -15.53 -3.15 15.54
N SER A 203 -14.53 -2.68 16.29
CA SER A 203 -13.20 -3.31 16.37
C SER A 203 -12.58 -3.13 17.74
N ARG A 204 -11.68 -4.04 18.09
CA ARG A 204 -10.70 -3.77 19.14
C ARG A 204 -9.68 -2.76 18.63
N CYS A 205 -9.21 -1.90 19.52
CA CYS A 205 -8.21 -0.89 19.21
C CYS A 205 -6.80 -1.43 19.45
N GLU A 206 -6.50 -2.58 18.85
CA GLU A 206 -5.22 -3.28 19.01
C GLU A 206 -4.28 -2.94 17.85
N TYR A 207 -3.02 -2.62 18.16
CA TYR A 207 -1.98 -2.35 17.15
C TYR A 207 -1.73 -3.56 16.24
N GLN A 208 -1.72 -4.76 16.82
CA GLN A 208 -1.54 -6.03 16.14
C GLN A 208 -2.51 -7.06 16.75
N GLY A 209 -3.64 -7.27 16.09
CA GLY A 209 -4.65 -8.24 16.48
C GLY A 209 -5.46 -8.72 15.28
N ARG A 210 -6.02 -9.93 15.37
CA ARG A 210 -6.95 -10.49 14.38
C ARG A 210 -8.29 -10.89 15.00
N ASP A 211 -8.46 -10.67 16.30
CA ASP A 211 -9.69 -11.00 16.99
C ASP A 211 -10.78 -10.00 16.63
N MET A 212 -11.94 -10.52 16.24
CA MET A 212 -13.14 -9.69 16.10
C MET A 212 -13.84 -9.56 17.46
N ILE A 213 -14.53 -8.42 17.65
CA ILE A 213 -15.44 -8.27 18.79
C ILE A 213 -16.64 -9.18 18.60
N SER A 214 -17.09 -9.81 19.70
CA SER A 214 -18.34 -10.55 19.74
C SER A 214 -19.34 -9.84 20.68
N PRO A 215 -20.56 -9.52 20.21
CA PRO A 215 -21.06 -9.73 18.85
C PRO A 215 -20.45 -8.75 17.84
N VAL A 216 -20.35 -9.18 16.58
CA VAL A 216 -19.97 -8.30 15.48
C VAL A 216 -21.16 -7.42 15.11
N VAL A 217 -20.95 -6.12 14.99
CA VAL A 217 -21.94 -5.15 14.51
C VAL A 217 -21.70 -4.93 13.03
N THR A 218 -22.71 -5.16 12.20
CA THR A 218 -22.62 -4.97 10.75
C THR A 218 -23.59 -3.91 10.24
N ASN A 219 -23.24 -3.33 9.10
CA ASN A 219 -24.08 -2.41 8.35
C ASN A 219 -24.13 -2.80 6.86
N ARG A 220 -25.03 -2.15 6.13
CA ARG A 220 -25.10 -2.11 4.67
C ARG A 220 -24.91 -0.67 4.23
N GLU A 221 -23.83 -0.39 3.51
CA GLU A 221 -23.57 0.93 2.94
C GLU A 221 -23.93 0.93 1.45
N GLU A 222 -24.76 1.89 1.02
CA GLU A 222 -25.14 2.07 -0.39
C GLU A 222 -24.52 3.34 -0.97
N ARG A 223 -24.01 3.22 -2.19
CA ARG A 223 -23.53 4.34 -3.02
C ARG A 223 -24.32 4.36 -4.32
N VAL A 224 -25.20 5.35 -4.46
CA VAL A 224 -25.97 5.60 -5.68
C VAL A 224 -25.17 6.49 -6.63
N MET A 225 -25.12 6.12 -7.92
CA MET A 225 -24.46 6.92 -8.94
C MET A 225 -25.35 8.12 -9.29
N THR A 226 -24.81 9.34 -9.16
CA THR A 226 -25.56 10.59 -9.33
C THR A 226 -25.63 11.08 -10.77
N THR A 227 -24.87 10.44 -11.66
CA THR A 227 -24.87 10.68 -13.11
C THR A 227 -24.97 9.33 -13.82
N ASP A 228 -25.58 9.31 -15.01
CA ASP A 228 -25.66 8.12 -15.86
C ASP A 228 -24.25 7.61 -16.18
N MET A 229 -23.79 6.62 -15.42
CA MET A 229 -22.43 6.12 -15.48
C MET A 229 -22.36 4.96 -16.47
N ILE A 230 -22.14 5.30 -17.74
CA ILE A 230 -21.96 4.32 -18.80
C ILE A 230 -20.64 3.57 -18.58
N LEU A 231 -20.74 2.26 -18.39
CA LEU A 231 -19.60 1.41 -18.13
C LEU A 231 -18.76 1.17 -19.38
N GLN A 232 -17.46 1.29 -19.21
CA GLN A 232 -16.49 0.94 -20.23
C GLN A 232 -16.21 -0.55 -20.22
N ASN A 233 -15.76 -1.07 -21.35
CA ASN A 233 -15.17 -2.41 -21.41
C ASN A 233 -13.96 -2.49 -20.48
N MET A 234 -13.70 -3.68 -19.96
CA MET A 234 -12.49 -3.95 -19.17
C MET A 234 -11.25 -3.50 -19.95
N PRO A 235 -10.43 -2.57 -19.40
CA PRO A 235 -9.28 -2.06 -20.12
C PRO A 235 -8.22 -3.15 -20.26
N SER A 236 -7.60 -3.24 -21.44
CA SER A 236 -6.40 -4.06 -21.64
C SER A 236 -5.22 -3.53 -20.80
N ASP A 237 -5.21 -2.21 -20.56
CA ASP A 237 -4.22 -1.53 -19.74
C ASP A 237 -4.74 -1.24 -18.32
N VAL A 238 -4.32 -2.04 -17.34
CA VAL A 238 -4.76 -1.90 -15.94
C VAL A 238 -4.11 -0.73 -15.17
N SER A 239 -3.23 0.10 -15.76
CA SER A 239 -2.69 1.29 -15.05
C SER A 239 -3.72 2.40 -14.86
N VAL A 240 -4.85 2.34 -15.56
CA VAL A 240 -5.97 3.26 -15.30
C VAL A 240 -6.71 2.93 -14.00
N ILE A 241 -6.44 1.76 -13.40
CA ILE A 241 -7.08 1.29 -12.16
C ILE A 241 -6.30 1.83 -10.95
N VAL A 242 -6.41 3.14 -10.74
CA VAL A 242 -5.84 3.90 -9.62
C VAL A 242 -6.95 4.39 -8.68
N PRO A 243 -6.70 4.59 -7.37
CA PRO A 243 -7.73 4.91 -6.36
C PRO A 243 -8.71 6.02 -6.74
N GLU A 244 -8.23 7.01 -7.48
CA GLU A 244 -8.99 8.17 -7.97
C GLU A 244 -10.09 7.77 -8.96
N ASN A 245 -9.89 6.69 -9.71
CA ASN A 245 -10.80 6.20 -10.75
C ASN A 245 -11.77 5.12 -10.24
N ALA A 246 -11.77 4.81 -8.93
CA ALA A 246 -12.74 3.88 -8.37
C ALA A 246 -14.16 4.44 -8.46
N HIS A 247 -15.11 3.61 -8.88
CA HIS A 247 -16.53 3.97 -8.98
C HIS A 247 -17.14 4.19 -7.59
N ALA A 248 -16.68 3.44 -6.60
CA ALA A 248 -16.97 3.67 -5.19
C ALA A 248 -15.79 3.21 -4.33
N SER A 249 -15.66 3.81 -3.15
CA SER A 249 -14.78 3.31 -2.08
C SER A 249 -15.58 3.12 -0.81
N PHE A 250 -15.34 2.00 -0.13
CA PHE A 250 -15.95 1.67 1.15
C PHE A 250 -14.86 1.44 2.19
N TYR A 251 -15.20 1.59 3.47
CA TYR A 251 -14.33 1.21 4.58
C TYR A 251 -15.03 0.17 5.44
N SER A 252 -14.27 -0.65 6.15
CA SER A 252 -14.78 -1.60 7.14
C SER A 252 -13.73 -1.77 8.21
N TYR A 253 -14.13 -1.99 9.46
CA TYR A 253 -13.20 -2.68 10.36
C TYR A 253 -12.94 -4.11 9.86
N GLN A 254 -11.92 -4.74 10.44
CA GLN A 254 -11.53 -6.08 10.03
C GLN A 254 -12.70 -7.08 10.14
N ASN A 255 -12.77 -7.98 9.18
CA ASN A 255 -13.69 -9.10 9.14
C ASN A 255 -12.87 -10.36 8.94
N ILE A 256 -12.80 -11.25 9.93
CA ILE A 256 -12.01 -12.48 9.85
C ILE A 256 -12.97 -13.65 9.78
N ALA A 257 -13.00 -14.33 8.64
CA ALA A 257 -13.85 -15.48 8.43
C ALA A 257 -13.39 -16.67 9.28
N ALA A 258 -14.34 -17.34 9.93
CA ALA A 258 -14.05 -18.51 10.76
C ALA A 258 -13.73 -19.77 9.94
N SER A 259 -14.09 -19.79 8.66
CA SER A 259 -13.83 -20.89 7.74
C SER A 259 -13.74 -20.37 6.30
N ALA A 260 -13.29 -21.22 5.39
CA ALA A 260 -13.28 -20.96 3.96
C ALA A 260 -14.66 -21.17 3.29
N GLU A 261 -15.74 -21.28 4.09
CA GLU A 261 -17.12 -21.38 3.64
C GLU A 261 -17.87 -20.06 3.88
N LYS A 262 -18.84 -19.78 3.03
CA LYS A 262 -19.61 -18.52 3.07
C LYS A 262 -20.61 -18.56 4.22
N ASP A 263 -20.63 -17.53 5.05
CA ASP A 263 -21.72 -17.26 6.00
C ASP A 263 -22.35 -15.91 5.64
N ASP A 264 -23.52 -15.93 5.00
CA ASP A 264 -24.21 -14.72 4.51
C ASP A 264 -24.49 -13.67 5.59
N ARG A 265 -24.41 -14.03 6.88
CA ARG A 265 -24.61 -13.11 8.00
C ARG A 265 -23.38 -12.25 8.32
N ILE A 266 -22.19 -12.69 7.90
CA ILE A 266 -20.94 -12.02 8.27
C ILE A 266 -19.95 -11.89 7.12
N THR A 267 -19.95 -12.80 6.14
CA THR A 267 -19.05 -12.73 4.99
C THR A 267 -19.32 -11.45 4.20
N PRO A 268 -18.30 -10.60 3.95
CA PRO A 268 -18.46 -9.37 3.19
C PRO A 268 -18.78 -9.66 1.73
N TYR A 269 -19.74 -8.94 1.15
CA TYR A 269 -20.08 -9.04 -0.27
C TYR A 269 -20.56 -7.71 -0.85
N LEU A 270 -20.44 -7.60 -2.18
CA LEU A 270 -20.97 -6.47 -2.95
C LEU A 270 -22.28 -6.86 -3.63
N LEU A 271 -23.21 -5.91 -3.68
CA LEU A 271 -24.31 -5.92 -4.64
C LEU A 271 -24.14 -4.77 -5.62
N ALA A 272 -24.29 -5.05 -6.90
CA ALA A 272 -24.25 -4.03 -7.94
C ALA A 272 -25.58 -4.00 -8.69
N THR A 273 -26.18 -2.82 -8.78
CA THR A 273 -27.40 -2.58 -9.56
C THR A 273 -27.01 -1.97 -10.89
N ILE A 274 -27.37 -2.61 -11.99
CA ILE A 274 -26.95 -2.27 -13.36
C ILE A 274 -28.17 -2.18 -14.26
N LYS A 275 -28.17 -1.24 -15.21
CA LYS A 275 -29.12 -1.23 -16.32
C LYS A 275 -28.44 -1.69 -17.59
N ILE A 276 -29.00 -2.70 -18.26
CA ILE A 276 -28.59 -3.14 -19.60
C ILE A 276 -29.73 -2.80 -20.54
N ASN A 277 -29.48 -1.91 -21.50
CA ASN A 277 -30.46 -1.41 -22.47
C ASN A 277 -31.76 -0.94 -21.79
N GLY A 278 -31.63 -0.23 -20.66
CA GLY A 278 -32.72 0.32 -19.86
C GLY A 278 -33.42 -0.65 -18.89
N LYS A 279 -33.09 -1.94 -18.91
CA LYS A 279 -33.63 -2.93 -17.96
C LYS A 279 -32.67 -3.13 -16.78
N GLU A 280 -33.20 -3.07 -15.57
CA GLU A 280 -32.42 -3.20 -14.33
C GLU A 280 -32.17 -4.65 -13.92
N PHE A 281 -30.97 -4.91 -13.43
CA PHE A 281 -30.47 -6.19 -12.94
C PHE A 281 -29.63 -5.97 -11.67
N LYS A 282 -29.62 -6.96 -10.79
CA LYS A 282 -28.86 -6.92 -9.54
C LYS A 282 -27.92 -8.11 -9.44
N TYR A 283 -26.64 -7.83 -9.22
CA TYR A 283 -25.55 -8.81 -9.22
C TYR A 283 -24.95 -8.92 -7.82
N LYS A 284 -24.58 -10.12 -7.38
CA LYS A 284 -23.92 -10.38 -6.09
C LYS A 284 -22.53 -10.97 -6.31
N GLY A 285 -21.55 -10.51 -5.52
CA GLY A 285 -20.20 -11.09 -5.49
C GLY A 285 -19.59 -11.02 -4.10
N TYR A 286 -19.09 -12.16 -3.60
CA TYR A 286 -18.44 -12.21 -2.29
C TYR A 286 -17.00 -11.70 -2.37
N ILE A 287 -16.60 -10.91 -1.38
CA ILE A 287 -15.23 -10.41 -1.31
C ILE A 287 -14.29 -11.60 -1.03
N THR A 288 -13.25 -11.71 -1.85
CA THR A 288 -12.22 -12.78 -1.91
C THR A 288 -12.68 -14.17 -2.32
N ASP A 289 -13.88 -14.30 -2.93
CA ASP A 289 -14.40 -15.59 -3.42
C ASP A 289 -13.44 -16.28 -4.43
N ASN A 290 -12.87 -15.46 -5.32
CA ASN A 290 -11.97 -15.87 -6.38
C ASN A 290 -10.56 -15.30 -6.17
N GLY A 291 -9.54 -16.17 -6.24
CA GLY A 291 -8.13 -15.76 -6.31
C GLY A 291 -7.40 -15.61 -4.97
N GLN A 292 -8.06 -15.81 -3.82
CA GLN A 292 -7.39 -15.88 -2.51
C GLN A 292 -7.65 -17.20 -1.82
N ILE A 293 -6.57 -17.87 -1.40
CA ILE A 293 -6.60 -19.15 -0.68
C ILE A 293 -6.37 -18.91 0.82
N SER A 294 -5.45 -18.00 1.16
CA SER A 294 -5.27 -17.45 2.51
C SER A 294 -6.26 -16.31 2.76
N ASP A 295 -6.78 -16.19 3.98
CA ASP A 295 -7.73 -15.12 4.38
C ASP A 295 -8.98 -15.04 3.49
N LYS A 296 -9.43 -16.18 2.97
CA LYS A 296 -10.67 -16.25 2.20
C LYS A 296 -11.83 -15.72 3.03
N TYR A 297 -12.69 -14.93 2.38
CA TYR A 297 -13.81 -14.19 2.94
C TYR A 297 -13.45 -13.18 4.03
N SER A 298 -12.18 -12.78 4.14
CA SER A 298 -11.71 -11.88 5.17
C SER A 298 -11.27 -10.51 4.63
N LEU A 299 -11.42 -9.49 5.48
CA LEU A 299 -10.91 -8.13 5.32
C LEU A 299 -9.97 -7.83 6.48
N ASN A 300 -8.68 -7.67 6.20
CA ASN A 300 -7.70 -7.32 7.22
C ASN A 300 -7.57 -5.80 7.33
N GLN A 301 -7.32 -5.32 8.54
CA GLN A 301 -7.09 -3.89 8.78
C GLN A 301 -5.79 -3.41 8.09
N ASN A 302 -5.68 -2.10 7.91
CA ASN A 302 -4.56 -1.45 7.25
C ASN A 302 -4.25 -2.01 5.84
N THR A 303 -5.30 -2.38 5.10
CA THR A 303 -5.21 -2.96 3.76
C THR A 303 -6.18 -2.28 2.81
N VAL A 304 -5.72 -1.95 1.60
CA VAL A 304 -6.59 -1.50 0.50
C VAL A 304 -6.86 -2.68 -0.42
N TYR A 305 -8.12 -3.07 -0.54
CA TYR A 305 -8.61 -4.07 -1.48
C TYR A 305 -9.03 -3.38 -2.77
N ARG A 306 -8.24 -3.55 -3.84
CA ARG A 306 -8.64 -3.16 -5.18
C ARG A 306 -9.53 -4.23 -5.78
N ILE A 307 -10.79 -3.88 -6.01
CA ILE A 307 -11.83 -4.80 -6.47
C ILE A 307 -12.17 -4.46 -7.91
N ILE A 308 -11.86 -5.37 -8.82
CA ILE A 308 -12.24 -5.29 -10.23
C ILE A 308 -13.44 -6.19 -10.42
N ALA A 309 -14.59 -5.59 -10.67
CA ALA A 309 -15.87 -6.25 -10.82
C ALA A 309 -16.29 -6.30 -12.29
N MET A 310 -16.68 -7.49 -12.73
CA MET A 310 -17.25 -7.75 -14.05
C MET A 310 -18.52 -8.57 -13.91
N PHE A 311 -19.51 -8.33 -14.75
CA PHE A 311 -20.80 -9.03 -14.69
C PHE A 311 -20.84 -10.21 -15.63
N GLU A 312 -21.48 -11.29 -15.18
CA GLU A 312 -21.87 -12.42 -16.01
C GLU A 312 -23.39 -12.40 -16.21
N HIS A 313 -23.81 -12.24 -17.47
CA HIS A 313 -25.21 -12.17 -17.88
C HIS A 313 -25.51 -13.36 -18.81
N PRO A 314 -26.64 -14.08 -18.65
CA PRO A 314 -27.82 -13.75 -17.82
C PRO A 314 -27.79 -14.24 -16.37
N ASP A 315 -26.72 -14.87 -15.91
CA ASP A 315 -26.69 -15.57 -14.61
C ASP A 315 -26.71 -14.66 -13.37
N ASN A 316 -26.60 -13.35 -13.56
CA ASN A 316 -26.65 -12.32 -12.51
C ASN A 316 -25.54 -12.49 -11.45
N GLU A 317 -24.38 -13.02 -11.86
CA GLU A 317 -23.21 -13.18 -11.01
C GLU A 317 -22.19 -12.05 -11.23
N LEU A 318 -21.54 -11.64 -10.15
CA LEU A 318 -20.46 -10.66 -10.18
C LEU A 318 -19.11 -11.37 -10.04
N PHE A 319 -18.35 -11.43 -11.12
CA PHE A 319 -16.96 -11.87 -11.07
C PHE A 319 -16.09 -10.79 -10.43
N LEU A 320 -15.45 -11.12 -9.31
CA LEU A 320 -14.58 -10.22 -8.57
C LEU A 320 -13.13 -10.69 -8.67
N LYS A 321 -12.26 -9.87 -9.26
CA LYS A 321 -10.81 -9.99 -9.12
C LYS A 321 -10.34 -9.01 -8.05
N ILE A 322 -9.70 -9.52 -7.00
CA ILE A 322 -9.37 -8.73 -5.82
C ILE A 322 -7.87 -8.75 -5.59
N ILE A 323 -7.29 -7.57 -5.44
CA ILE A 323 -5.87 -7.36 -5.22
C ILE A 323 -5.72 -6.63 -3.87
N PRO A 324 -5.26 -7.32 -2.81
CA PRO A 324 -4.95 -6.67 -1.54
C PRO A 324 -3.64 -5.90 -1.67
N LEU A 325 -3.62 -4.65 -1.24
CA LEU A 325 -2.47 -3.77 -1.28
C LEU A 325 -2.15 -3.28 0.14
N PRO A 326 -0.88 -3.34 0.58
CA PRO A 326 -0.43 -2.71 1.81
C PRO A 326 -0.84 -1.24 1.89
N TRP A 327 -1.61 -0.86 2.91
CA TRP A 327 -1.97 0.54 3.11
C TRP A 327 -0.90 1.20 3.96
N THR A 328 0.14 1.72 3.32
CA THR A 328 1.43 1.94 4.00
C THR A 328 1.37 3.02 5.07
N VAL A 329 1.40 2.53 6.31
CA VAL A 329 2.29 3.01 7.38
C VAL A 329 2.97 1.76 7.96
N SER A 330 4.26 1.63 7.70
CA SER A 330 5.20 0.60 8.18
C SER A 330 4.94 -0.88 7.85
N GLU A 331 3.72 -1.44 7.80
CA GLU A 331 3.52 -2.88 7.50
C GLU A 331 2.05 -3.26 7.21
N SER A 332 1.81 -4.10 6.19
CA SER A 332 0.51 -4.73 5.92
C SER A 332 0.23 -5.88 6.88
N GLN A 333 -1.04 -6.25 7.08
CA GLN A 333 -1.41 -7.52 7.71
C GLN A 333 -1.40 -8.72 6.72
N ILE A 334 -1.22 -8.47 5.42
CA ILE A 334 -1.31 -9.50 4.36
C ILE A 334 0.04 -9.77 3.66
N GLY A 335 1.13 -9.07 3.98
CA GLY A 335 2.38 -9.22 3.21
C GLY A 335 3.64 -9.28 4.07
N SER A 336 4.31 -10.43 4.05
CA SER A 336 5.74 -10.56 4.28
C SER A 336 6.54 -9.85 3.17
N GLN A 337 7.72 -9.30 3.50
CA GLN A 337 8.67 -8.74 2.51
C GLN A 337 8.96 -9.76 1.39
N VAL A 338 9.08 -9.28 0.14
CA VAL A 338 9.52 -10.10 -1.00
C VAL A 338 10.96 -10.53 -0.77
N THR A 339 11.21 -11.84 -0.83
CA THR A 339 12.54 -12.43 -0.73
C THR A 339 13.03 -12.90 -2.10
N GLU A 340 14.34 -13.15 -2.23
CA GLU A 340 14.94 -13.65 -3.48
C GLU A 340 14.39 -15.03 -3.91
N GLY A 341 13.75 -15.79 -3.00
CA GLY A 341 13.07 -17.04 -3.32
C GLY A 341 11.67 -16.88 -3.90
N ASP A 342 11.10 -15.68 -3.84
CA ASP A 342 9.71 -15.43 -4.25
C ASP A 342 9.58 -15.06 -5.72
N TYR A 343 10.68 -14.88 -6.44
CA TYR A 343 10.66 -14.56 -7.86
C TYR A 343 11.73 -15.29 -8.66
N VAL A 344 11.48 -15.42 -9.95
CA VAL A 344 12.41 -15.95 -10.94
C VAL A 344 12.53 -14.91 -12.06
N PHE A 345 13.76 -14.60 -12.45
CA PHE A 345 14.07 -13.72 -13.57
C PHE A 345 15.16 -14.36 -14.43
N ASP A 346 14.89 -14.50 -15.73
CA ASP A 346 15.79 -15.14 -16.69
C ASP A 346 15.68 -14.53 -18.10
N ALA A 347 16.56 -14.90 -19.01
CA ALA A 347 16.35 -14.70 -20.45
C ALA A 347 15.14 -15.53 -20.90
N TYR A 348 14.35 -14.99 -21.82
CA TYR A 348 13.19 -15.71 -22.36
C TYR A 348 13.63 -17.01 -23.04
N GLU A 349 12.90 -18.09 -22.79
CA GLU A 349 13.24 -19.48 -23.18
C GLU A 349 14.66 -19.93 -22.75
N GLY A 350 15.29 -19.19 -21.82
CA GLY A 350 16.61 -19.47 -21.28
C GLY A 350 17.80 -19.08 -22.18
N ASN A 351 17.59 -18.51 -23.38
CA ASN A 351 18.67 -18.29 -24.34
C ASN A 351 18.53 -17.07 -25.26
N ASP A 352 17.68 -16.09 -24.93
CA ASP A 352 17.55 -14.88 -25.73
C ASP A 352 18.87 -14.07 -25.80
N ALA A 353 19.37 -13.87 -27.01
CA ALA A 353 20.64 -13.19 -27.25
C ALA A 353 20.59 -11.70 -26.87
N GLY A 354 19.46 -11.03 -27.08
CA GLY A 354 19.29 -9.62 -26.71
C GLY A 354 19.31 -9.42 -25.20
N ALA A 355 18.69 -10.32 -24.45
CA ALA A 355 18.69 -10.32 -22.99
C ALA A 355 20.08 -10.60 -22.40
N THR A 356 20.76 -11.63 -22.89
CA THR A 356 22.07 -12.07 -22.38
C THR A 356 23.20 -11.10 -22.71
N THR A 357 23.18 -10.49 -23.91
CA THR A 357 24.19 -9.49 -24.31
C THR A 357 23.82 -8.06 -23.94
N GLY A 358 22.54 -7.80 -23.64
CA GLY A 358 22.00 -6.46 -23.46
C GLY A 358 22.03 -5.62 -24.73
N VAL A 359 22.04 -6.25 -25.91
CA VAL A 359 22.15 -5.56 -27.20
C VAL A 359 20.85 -5.64 -27.97
N VAL A 360 20.37 -4.49 -28.46
CA VAL A 360 19.24 -4.40 -29.39
C VAL A 360 19.63 -3.68 -30.68
N TYR A 361 19.00 -4.03 -31.78
CA TYR A 361 19.26 -3.51 -33.12
C TYR A 361 17.98 -2.94 -33.72
N PHE A 362 18.09 -1.83 -34.44
CA PHE A 362 17.01 -1.34 -35.31
C PHE A 362 17.66 -0.56 -36.46
N PRO A 363 17.53 -0.98 -37.74
CA PRO A 363 17.00 -2.26 -38.20
C PRO A 363 17.87 -3.44 -37.75
N TYR A 364 17.34 -4.65 -37.89
CA TYR A 364 18.08 -5.90 -37.64
C TYR A 364 18.00 -6.84 -38.83
N VAL A 365 18.90 -7.81 -38.91
CA VAL A 365 18.87 -8.86 -39.93
C VAL A 365 18.25 -10.12 -39.33
N LYS A 366 17.24 -10.67 -40.01
CA LYS A 366 16.59 -11.93 -39.69
C LYS A 366 16.74 -12.87 -40.88
N ASP A 367 17.31 -14.06 -40.68
CA ASP A 367 17.50 -15.06 -41.74
C ASP A 367 18.20 -14.48 -43.00
N ASN A 368 19.24 -13.66 -42.80
CA ASN A 368 19.96 -12.90 -43.84
C ASN A 368 19.13 -11.85 -44.62
N VAL A 369 17.94 -11.50 -44.13
CA VAL A 369 17.09 -10.45 -44.71
C VAL A 369 17.04 -9.24 -43.77
N PRO A 370 17.34 -8.02 -44.23
CA PRO A 370 17.15 -6.81 -43.44
C PRO A 370 15.67 -6.59 -43.12
N VAL A 371 15.36 -6.42 -41.84
CA VAL A 371 14.01 -6.12 -41.33
C VAL A 371 14.02 -4.70 -40.77
N SER A 372 13.11 -3.86 -41.26
CA SER A 372 12.96 -2.46 -40.82
C SER A 372 12.19 -2.34 -39.50
N GLU A 373 12.57 -3.15 -38.51
CA GLU A 373 11.96 -3.23 -37.18
C GLU A 373 13.06 -3.26 -36.12
N THR A 374 12.69 -3.15 -34.84
CA THR A 374 13.62 -3.40 -33.73
C THR A 374 13.72 -4.89 -33.43
N SER A 375 14.91 -5.36 -33.08
CA SER A 375 15.07 -6.57 -32.28
C SER A 375 14.73 -6.28 -30.82
N TYR A 376 14.55 -7.32 -30.03
CA TYR A 376 14.19 -7.21 -28.61
C TYR A 376 15.22 -7.89 -27.72
N ALA A 377 15.42 -7.33 -26.53
CA ALA A 377 15.95 -8.06 -25.38
C ALA A 377 14.75 -8.66 -24.64
N SER A 378 14.66 -10.00 -24.62
CA SER A 378 13.49 -10.71 -24.10
C SER A 378 13.80 -11.44 -22.79
N TYR A 379 13.05 -11.13 -21.74
CA TYR A 379 13.20 -11.71 -20.40
C TYR A 379 11.94 -12.48 -19.98
N SER A 380 12.15 -13.58 -19.27
CA SER A 380 11.13 -14.27 -18.49
C SER A 380 11.13 -13.75 -17.06
N PHE A 381 9.94 -13.41 -16.54
CA PHE A 381 9.77 -13.05 -15.14
C PHE A 381 8.56 -13.74 -14.53
N LYS A 382 8.74 -14.24 -13.31
CA LYS A 382 7.67 -14.80 -12.49
C LYS A 382 7.83 -14.32 -11.05
N LEU A 383 6.81 -13.68 -10.50
CA LEU A 383 6.70 -13.40 -9.07
C LEU A 383 5.68 -14.38 -8.48
N ILE A 384 6.05 -15.15 -7.47
CA ILE A 384 5.22 -16.21 -6.88
C ILE A 384 4.63 -15.76 -5.55
N ALA A 385 5.32 -14.88 -4.82
CA ALA A 385 4.89 -14.37 -3.53
C ALA A 385 5.37 -12.91 -3.27
N PRO A 386 4.75 -12.19 -2.31
CA PRO A 386 3.49 -12.55 -1.66
C PRO A 386 2.34 -12.48 -2.66
N ALA A 387 1.30 -13.28 -2.44
CA ALA A 387 0.14 -13.34 -3.34
C ALA A 387 -0.49 -11.95 -3.49
N GLY A 388 -0.74 -11.52 -4.73
CA GLY A 388 -1.29 -10.20 -5.02
C GLY A 388 -0.26 -9.07 -5.14
N ALA A 389 1.02 -9.31 -4.84
CA ALA A 389 2.07 -8.31 -5.04
C ALA A 389 2.14 -7.86 -6.51
N VAL A 390 2.22 -6.54 -6.71
CA VAL A 390 2.28 -5.95 -8.05
C VAL A 390 3.72 -5.69 -8.40
N TRP A 391 4.17 -6.26 -9.50
CA TRP A 391 5.48 -5.98 -10.04
C TRP A 391 5.39 -5.08 -11.26
N THR A 392 6.37 -4.20 -11.42
CA THR A 392 6.50 -3.30 -12.57
C THR A 392 7.93 -3.30 -13.07
N ALA A 393 8.12 -3.60 -14.35
CA ALA A 393 9.36 -3.37 -15.07
C ALA A 393 9.42 -1.92 -15.56
N THR A 394 10.53 -1.25 -15.31
CA THR A 394 10.75 0.15 -15.69
C THR A 394 12.03 0.28 -16.49
N ILE A 395 12.03 1.16 -17.50
CA ILE A 395 13.21 1.57 -18.25
C ILE A 395 13.55 3.03 -17.93
N THR A 396 14.84 3.35 -17.78
CA THR A 396 15.29 4.71 -17.46
C THR A 396 15.27 5.67 -18.65
N ASN A 397 15.24 5.16 -19.88
CA ASN A 397 15.23 5.97 -21.10
C ASN A 397 14.08 5.59 -22.04
N GLY A 398 12.85 5.89 -21.62
CA GLY A 398 11.62 5.62 -22.38
C GLY A 398 11.45 6.46 -23.67
N LEU A 399 12.35 7.41 -23.97
CA LEU A 399 12.32 8.18 -25.22
C LEU A 399 12.99 7.40 -26.37
N GLU A 400 14.04 6.65 -26.05
CA GLU A 400 14.84 5.89 -27.02
C GLU A 400 14.57 4.39 -26.97
N PHE A 401 13.90 3.90 -25.91
CA PHE A 401 13.51 2.51 -25.73
C PHE A 401 12.04 2.37 -25.33
N PHE A 402 11.45 1.22 -25.61
CA PHE A 402 10.07 0.92 -25.24
C PHE A 402 9.89 -0.56 -24.86
N PHE A 403 8.82 -0.85 -24.12
CA PHE A 403 8.37 -2.22 -23.91
C PHE A 403 7.46 -2.66 -25.05
N ASN A 404 7.71 -3.83 -25.65
CA ASN A 404 6.78 -4.40 -26.63
C ASN A 404 5.41 -4.66 -25.99
N LYS A 405 4.34 -4.38 -26.72
CA LYS A 405 2.94 -4.58 -26.29
C LYS A 405 2.12 -5.43 -27.26
N GLU A 406 2.73 -5.88 -28.35
CA GLU A 406 2.06 -6.66 -29.40
C GLU A 406 2.52 -8.12 -29.36
N SER A 407 1.60 -9.04 -29.68
CA SER A 407 1.96 -10.44 -29.89
C SER A 407 2.70 -10.58 -31.21
N THR A 408 3.94 -11.07 -31.17
CA THR A 408 4.64 -11.53 -32.36
C THR A 408 4.17 -12.93 -32.72
N ASN A 409 3.56 -13.10 -33.90
CA ASN A 409 3.24 -14.40 -34.53
C ASN A 409 2.44 -15.40 -33.66
N GLY A 410 1.49 -14.91 -32.86
CA GLY A 410 0.65 -15.77 -32.01
C GLY A 410 1.36 -16.28 -30.73
N GLY A 411 2.55 -15.76 -30.43
CA GLY A 411 3.26 -15.97 -29.17
C GLY A 411 2.66 -15.18 -28.00
N PRO A 412 3.14 -15.40 -26.76
CA PRO A 412 2.64 -14.70 -25.58
C PRO A 412 2.84 -13.18 -25.71
N VAL A 413 1.85 -12.41 -25.29
CA VAL A 413 1.92 -10.95 -25.27
C VAL A 413 2.92 -10.52 -24.19
N ALA A 414 3.91 -9.73 -24.59
CA ALA A 414 4.85 -9.14 -23.64
C ALA A 414 4.15 -8.13 -22.72
N VAL A 415 4.57 -8.09 -21.46
CA VAL A 415 4.03 -7.22 -20.42
C VAL A 415 5.17 -6.54 -19.67
N SER A 416 4.92 -5.35 -19.15
CA SER A 416 5.86 -4.59 -18.30
C SER A 416 5.37 -4.46 -16.86
N LYS A 417 4.27 -5.13 -16.53
CA LYS A 417 3.71 -5.19 -15.19
C LYS A 417 2.87 -6.44 -15.05
N GLY A 418 2.72 -6.89 -13.83
CA GLY A 418 1.89 -8.03 -13.51
C GLY A 418 1.64 -8.16 -12.03
N ILE A 419 1.00 -9.26 -11.67
CA ILE A 419 0.67 -9.59 -10.29
C ILE A 419 1.33 -10.94 -10.00
N ALA A 420 1.73 -11.15 -8.75
CA ALA A 420 2.24 -12.44 -8.29
C ALA A 420 1.28 -13.59 -8.64
N GLY A 421 1.83 -14.67 -9.19
CA GLY A 421 1.13 -15.87 -9.58
C GLY A 421 2.05 -16.84 -10.31
N GLU A 422 1.58 -18.07 -10.50
CA GLU A 422 2.37 -19.16 -11.11
C GLU A 422 2.72 -18.95 -12.60
N LYS A 423 2.08 -17.97 -13.25
CA LYS A 423 2.27 -17.70 -14.67
C LYS A 423 3.55 -16.90 -14.92
N GLU A 424 4.46 -17.49 -15.70
CA GLU A 424 5.61 -16.78 -16.23
C GLU A 424 5.19 -15.74 -17.27
N CYS A 425 5.80 -14.56 -17.20
CA CYS A 425 5.51 -13.39 -18.03
C CYS A 425 6.72 -13.06 -18.90
N LEU A 426 6.45 -12.68 -20.16
CA LEU A 426 7.45 -12.19 -21.09
C LEU A 426 7.59 -10.67 -20.95
N ILE A 427 8.81 -10.17 -20.76
CA ILE A 427 9.15 -8.73 -20.81
C ILE A 427 10.06 -8.54 -22.03
N GLN A 428 9.74 -7.59 -22.91
CA GLN A 428 10.54 -7.31 -24.10
C GLN A 428 10.86 -5.83 -24.22
N VAL A 429 12.13 -5.50 -24.39
CA VAL A 429 12.61 -4.12 -24.56
C VAL A 429 13.21 -3.97 -25.96
N GLY A 430 12.78 -2.94 -26.69
CA GLY A 430 13.26 -2.61 -28.03
C GLY A 430 13.59 -1.13 -28.18
N ALA A 431 14.26 -0.76 -29.27
CA ALA A 431 14.60 0.64 -29.58
C ALA A 431 13.45 1.34 -30.31
N THR A 432 13.15 2.59 -29.96
CA THR A 432 12.04 3.34 -30.57
C THR A 432 12.35 3.86 -31.98
N LYS A 433 13.63 3.98 -32.33
CA LYS A 433 14.10 4.59 -33.58
C LYS A 433 15.24 3.79 -34.18
N SER A 434 15.38 3.85 -35.50
CA SER A 434 16.52 3.27 -36.21
C SER A 434 17.85 3.88 -35.78
N TRP A 435 18.90 3.08 -35.86
CA TRP A 435 20.26 3.42 -35.52
C TRP A 435 20.73 4.64 -36.31
N SER A 436 21.28 5.61 -35.60
CA SER A 436 21.72 6.88 -36.16
C SER A 436 23.23 7.06 -36.15
N GLY A 437 23.98 6.01 -35.79
CA GLY A 437 25.43 6.10 -35.56
C GLY A 437 25.83 6.52 -34.14
N VAL A 438 24.86 6.78 -33.26
CA VAL A 438 25.08 7.20 -31.87
C VAL A 438 24.52 6.16 -30.91
N GLU A 439 25.39 5.65 -30.02
CA GLU A 439 25.01 4.69 -28.99
C GLU A 439 23.97 5.26 -28.04
N ARG A 440 22.97 4.45 -27.73
CA ARG A 440 21.89 4.78 -26.81
C ARG A 440 21.74 3.63 -25.85
N SER A 441 21.50 3.94 -24.58
CA SER A 441 21.31 2.94 -23.56
C SER A 441 20.14 3.27 -22.64
N THR A 442 19.63 2.23 -22.00
CA THR A 442 18.66 2.29 -20.92
C THR A 442 19.03 1.26 -19.87
N TYR A 443 18.72 1.54 -18.62
CA TYR A 443 18.65 0.50 -17.60
C TYR A 443 17.22 -0.01 -17.51
N MET A 444 17.04 -1.31 -17.33
CA MET A 444 15.79 -1.94 -16.95
C MET A 444 15.89 -2.45 -15.52
N TYR A 445 14.87 -2.21 -14.71
CA TYR A 445 14.75 -2.76 -13.36
C TYR A 445 13.30 -3.17 -13.09
N ILE A 446 13.11 -4.08 -12.13
CA ILE A 446 11.76 -4.50 -11.69
C ILE A 446 11.57 -4.07 -10.24
N THR A 447 10.43 -3.46 -9.94
CA THR A 447 10.02 -3.13 -8.58
C THR A 447 8.81 -3.93 -8.16
N VAL A 448 8.76 -4.30 -6.87
CA VAL A 448 7.56 -4.79 -6.19
C VAL A 448 7.30 -3.86 -5.01
N ASP A 449 6.07 -3.35 -4.91
CA ASP A 449 5.67 -2.41 -3.85
C ASP A 449 6.62 -1.20 -3.66
N GLY A 450 7.24 -0.75 -4.77
CA GLY A 450 8.16 0.40 -4.80
C GLY A 450 9.63 0.07 -4.51
N GLU A 451 9.96 -1.16 -4.10
CA GLU A 451 11.33 -1.61 -3.88
C GLU A 451 11.88 -2.37 -5.09
N LYS A 452 13.15 -2.14 -5.44
CA LYS A 452 13.80 -2.84 -6.56
C LYS A 452 14.16 -4.27 -6.18
N LEU A 453 13.80 -5.22 -7.05
CA LEU A 453 14.23 -6.61 -6.95
C LEU A 453 15.68 -6.76 -7.40
N LYS A 454 16.41 -7.68 -6.75
CA LYS A 454 17.76 -8.07 -7.18
C LYS A 454 17.66 -9.04 -8.36
N ILE A 455 17.41 -8.52 -9.55
CA ILE A 455 17.24 -9.31 -10.78
C ILE A 455 18.57 -9.65 -11.48
N ASN A 456 19.67 -9.02 -11.08
CA ASN A 456 20.99 -9.23 -11.65
C ASN A 456 22.09 -9.36 -10.58
N PRO A 457 21.90 -10.19 -9.53
CA PRO A 457 22.86 -10.28 -8.43
C PRO A 457 24.22 -10.79 -8.91
N LEU A 458 25.29 -10.39 -8.21
CA LEU A 458 26.64 -10.84 -8.52
C LEU A 458 26.79 -12.33 -8.19
N GLN A 459 27.06 -13.16 -9.20
CA GLN A 459 27.29 -14.60 -9.04
C GLN A 459 28.80 -14.87 -9.09
N GLY A 460 29.44 -14.89 -7.92
CA GLY A 460 30.89 -14.97 -7.82
C GLY A 460 31.56 -13.67 -8.27
N THR A 461 32.14 -13.65 -9.47
CA THR A 461 32.79 -12.45 -10.06
C THR A 461 32.08 -11.89 -11.28
N THR A 462 31.01 -12.55 -11.72
CA THR A 462 30.29 -12.21 -12.96
C THR A 462 28.81 -12.01 -12.69
N ARG A 463 28.19 -11.09 -13.42
CA ARG A 463 26.74 -10.92 -13.47
C ARG A 463 26.16 -11.73 -14.63
N ARG A 464 24.91 -12.16 -14.49
CA ARG A 464 24.22 -12.93 -15.54
C ARG A 464 23.86 -12.05 -16.73
N PHE A 465 23.46 -10.82 -16.46
CA PHE A 465 23.10 -9.83 -17.47
C PHE A 465 24.02 -8.60 -17.35
N PRO A 466 24.16 -7.80 -18.42
CA PRO A 466 24.94 -6.57 -18.38
C PRO A 466 24.39 -5.60 -17.33
N GLY A 467 25.27 -4.89 -16.62
CA GLY A 467 24.89 -3.97 -15.55
C GLY A 467 25.99 -3.84 -14.51
N ASP A 468 25.91 -2.82 -13.66
CA ASP A 468 26.90 -2.52 -12.62
C ASP A 468 26.40 -2.85 -11.19
N ASN A 469 25.10 -3.09 -11.01
CA ASN A 469 24.48 -3.33 -9.73
C ASN A 469 23.55 -4.56 -9.75
N ASP A 470 23.04 -4.95 -8.57
CA ASP A 470 22.27 -6.18 -8.41
C ASP A 470 20.82 -6.07 -8.92
N THR A 471 20.33 -4.86 -9.18
CA THR A 471 18.91 -4.57 -9.43
C THR A 471 18.61 -4.14 -10.85
N ASP A 472 19.62 -3.73 -11.61
CA ASP A 472 19.46 -3.09 -12.90
C ASP A 472 20.21 -3.85 -13.99
N ILE A 473 19.62 -3.87 -15.19
CA ILE A 473 20.17 -4.49 -16.39
C ILE A 473 20.38 -3.42 -17.44
N LEU A 474 21.58 -3.34 -17.99
CA LEU A 474 21.94 -2.41 -19.05
C LEU A 474 21.52 -2.98 -20.42
N ILE A 475 20.77 -2.18 -21.18
CA ILE A 475 20.38 -2.48 -22.55
C ILE A 475 20.89 -1.35 -23.45
N THR A 476 21.55 -1.70 -24.54
CA THR A 476 22.23 -0.78 -25.45
C THR A 476 21.78 -1.03 -26.88
N GLN A 477 21.40 0.03 -27.58
CA GLN A 477 21.19 -0.01 -29.01
C GLN A 477 22.54 0.17 -29.71
N VAL A 478 22.86 -0.72 -30.65
CA VAL A 478 24.05 -0.59 -31.51
C VAL A 478 23.69 -0.77 -32.98
N GLY A 479 24.59 -0.35 -33.87
CA GLY A 479 24.47 -0.61 -35.30
C GLY A 479 24.80 -2.06 -35.65
N TYR A 480 24.13 -2.61 -36.67
CA TYR A 480 24.54 -3.88 -37.26
C TYR A 480 25.96 -3.73 -37.83
N GLN A 481 26.85 -4.67 -37.49
CA GLN A 481 28.20 -4.75 -38.05
C GLN A 481 28.23 -5.60 -39.32
#